data_AF-A0A6M1NBL8-F1
#
_entry.id   AF-A0A6M1NBL8-F1
#
_cell.length_a   1.000
_cell.length_b   1.000
_cell.length_c   1.000
_cell.angle_alpha   90.00
_cell.angle_beta   90.00
_cell.angle_gamma   90.00
#
_symmetry.space_group_name_H-M   'P 1'
#
loop_
_entity.id
_entity.type
_entity.pdbx_description
1 polymer ?
#
loop_
_entity_poly.entity_id
_entity_poly.type
_entity_poly.pdbx_seq_one_letter_code
_entity_poly.pdbx_strand_id
1 'polypeptide(L)'
;MNGNKRSFVWILTLFLFLGACSPKTKVLKSPDHSGGNIGGTVPKEEKPEAVDKETTVEDARKAEAARNSVALILPFQLDRISPHTLSKEDVNRSAIALDFYQGFQLGLNELAQKGRSFSLNVIDSRDNAIHNQSVAKSEEVLSAALIVGPVFPKEITTFGMHLSNKNALQVNPLAATKAREFNLPNLVSLTPSIDVHTKAMAERVGKDYKTGDVVIIYNTSDNDGRQFLSGFLSELKKANPSVQVRSVSSIPQLNEEISLTGTNLIVAGTTDRFQLRSFVSNLEAKSSEEFYMFRVYGHPLWDRIDFSIYERFVDFRPVITSESHLKSWTRETKEFKDKYYSLYNVNPSDYSYKGYDAARYFGNLLAKYGDNYSEHITKEKFEGLFSTYAFNYNEAWGFINNAVSFKSYQGSSFQLN
;
A
#
# COMPACT_ATOMS: atom_id res chain seq x y z
N MET A 1 -8.91 42.43 -76.94
CA MET A 1 -10.29 42.67 -77.39
C MET A 1 -11.02 41.33 -77.40
N ASN A 2 -12.16 41.26 -76.70
CA ASN A 2 -13.29 40.33 -76.80
C ASN A 2 -12.97 38.81 -76.81
N GLY A 3 -13.43 37.96 -75.90
CA GLY A 3 -14.67 37.96 -75.12
C GLY A 3 -15.56 36.80 -75.57
N ASN A 4 -15.79 35.80 -74.72
CA ASN A 4 -17.03 34.99 -74.61
C ASN A 4 -16.78 33.83 -73.63
N LYS A 5 -17.44 33.81 -72.48
CA LYS A 5 -18.79 33.29 -72.18
C LYS A 5 -18.78 31.82 -71.72
N ARG A 6 -19.01 31.70 -70.41
CA ARG A 6 -19.93 30.76 -69.75
C ARG A 6 -19.74 29.27 -70.05
N SER A 7 -19.28 28.54 -69.03
CA SER A 7 -19.88 27.25 -68.71
C SER A 7 -20.02 27.10 -67.20
N PHE A 8 -21.21 26.62 -66.86
CA PHE A 8 -21.86 26.57 -65.57
C PHE A 8 -21.51 25.21 -64.96
N VAL A 9 -20.87 25.17 -63.78
CA VAL A 9 -20.69 23.93 -63.02
C VAL A 9 -21.20 24.18 -61.61
N TRP A 10 -22.37 23.62 -61.34
CA TRP A 10 -22.79 23.25 -59.99
C TRP A 10 -22.03 21.99 -59.58
N ILE A 11 -21.56 21.92 -58.34
CA ILE A 11 -21.81 20.80 -57.39
C ILE A 11 -20.99 21.05 -56.11
N LEU A 12 -21.74 21.41 -55.07
CA LEU A 12 -21.68 20.96 -53.68
C LEU A 12 -20.31 20.87 -52.98
N THR A 13 -19.98 21.96 -52.26
CA THR A 13 -19.05 22.00 -51.14
C THR A 13 -19.62 21.25 -49.93
N LEU A 14 -19.06 20.08 -49.58
CA LEU A 14 -19.31 19.42 -48.31
C LEU A 14 -18.29 19.92 -47.26
N PHE A 15 -18.66 20.97 -46.52
CA PHE A 15 -17.92 21.40 -45.33
C PHE A 15 -18.19 20.40 -44.19
N LEU A 16 -17.23 19.51 -43.91
CA LEU A 16 -17.19 18.74 -42.67
C LEU A 16 -16.82 19.67 -41.52
N PHE A 17 -17.82 20.18 -40.82
CA PHE A 17 -17.65 20.75 -39.48
C PHE A 17 -17.33 19.61 -38.51
N LEU A 18 -16.04 19.45 -38.17
CA LEU A 18 -15.62 18.72 -36.99
C LEU A 18 -16.00 19.54 -35.75
N GLY A 19 -17.20 19.29 -35.22
CA GLY A 19 -17.59 19.73 -33.89
C GLY A 19 -16.73 19.04 -32.84
N ALA A 20 -15.75 19.77 -32.30
CA ALA A 20 -14.99 19.35 -31.13
C ALA A 20 -15.94 19.23 -29.92
N CYS A 21 -16.41 18.02 -29.65
CA CYS A 21 -17.08 17.72 -28.39
C CYS A 21 -16.03 17.58 -27.28
N SER A 22 -15.94 18.60 -26.42
CA SER A 22 -15.24 18.50 -25.15
C SER A 22 -15.89 17.40 -24.28
N PRO A 23 -15.15 16.44 -23.73
CA PRO A 23 -15.74 15.43 -22.86
C PRO A 23 -16.19 16.11 -21.55
N LYS A 24 -17.51 16.14 -21.34
CA LYS A 24 -18.13 16.54 -20.08
C LYS A 24 -17.55 15.67 -18.95
N THR A 25 -16.87 16.29 -18.00
CA THR A 25 -16.49 15.67 -16.73
C THR A 25 -17.76 15.24 -16.01
N LYS A 26 -18.02 13.93 -15.98
CA LYS A 26 -19.06 13.37 -15.10
C LYS A 26 -18.54 13.48 -13.67
N VAL A 27 -19.19 14.31 -12.88
CA VAL A 27 -19.03 14.36 -11.43
C VAL A 27 -19.40 12.99 -10.86
N LEU A 28 -18.56 12.48 -9.97
CA LEU A 28 -18.82 11.26 -9.19
C LEU A 28 -20.15 11.44 -8.46
N LYS A 29 -21.15 10.60 -8.77
CA LYS A 29 -22.34 10.49 -7.92
C LYS A 29 -21.96 9.66 -6.71
N SER A 30 -22.24 10.15 -5.50
CA SER A 30 -22.15 9.29 -4.32
C SER A 30 -23.15 8.14 -4.50
N PRO A 31 -22.77 6.87 -4.30
CA PRO A 31 -23.72 5.83 -4.00
C PRO A 31 -24.53 6.26 -2.77
N ASP A 32 -25.81 5.87 -2.69
CA ASP A 32 -26.67 6.19 -1.55
C ASP A 32 -25.94 5.88 -0.23
N HIS A 33 -25.91 6.89 0.64
CA HIS A 33 -25.23 6.88 1.92
C HIS A 33 -25.85 5.78 2.81
N SER A 34 -25.20 4.62 2.93
CA SER A 34 -25.46 3.66 4.01
C SER A 34 -24.50 3.92 5.17
N GLY A 35 -24.47 5.16 5.63
CA GLY A 35 -23.89 5.53 6.92
C GLY A 35 -24.94 5.27 7.99
N GLY A 36 -25.00 4.03 8.46
CA GLY A 36 -26.00 3.54 9.42
C GLY A 36 -26.07 2.02 9.31
N ASN A 37 -26.15 1.34 10.46
CA ASN A 37 -26.12 -0.13 10.64
C ASN A 37 -26.25 -0.94 9.35
N ILE A 38 -25.16 -1.58 8.93
CA ILE A 38 -25.10 -2.43 7.73
C ILE A 38 -25.78 -3.77 8.06
N GLY A 39 -27.11 -3.78 8.07
CA GLY A 39 -27.95 -4.97 8.20
C GLY A 39 -28.46 -5.43 6.83
N GLY A 40 -28.05 -6.61 6.38
CA GLY A 40 -28.54 -7.20 5.12
C GLY A 40 -29.99 -7.66 5.22
N THR A 41 -30.81 -7.32 4.23
CA THR A 41 -32.19 -7.79 4.04
C THR A 41 -32.23 -9.05 3.16
N VAL A 42 -33.01 -10.06 3.57
CA VAL A 42 -33.31 -11.30 2.83
C VAL A 42 -34.76 -11.23 2.32
N PRO A 43 -35.12 -11.78 1.13
CA PRO A 43 -36.47 -11.71 0.59
C PRO A 43 -37.49 -12.49 1.42
N LYS A 44 -38.67 -11.90 1.61
CA LYS A 44 -39.77 -12.37 2.46
C LYS A 44 -40.74 -13.23 1.65
N GLU A 45 -40.93 -14.49 2.05
CA GLU A 45 -42.14 -15.27 1.73
C GLU A 45 -42.97 -15.43 3.02
N GLU A 46 -44.27 -15.15 2.91
CA GLU A 46 -45.20 -15.03 4.04
C GLU A 46 -45.77 -16.39 4.48
N LYS A 47 -45.69 -16.68 5.78
CA LYS A 47 -46.80 -17.20 6.62
C LYS A 47 -46.48 -17.03 8.12
N PRO A 48 -47.51 -16.89 8.98
CA PRO A 48 -47.39 -16.15 10.24
C PRO A 48 -47.03 -17.03 11.44
N GLU A 49 -46.08 -16.56 12.25
CA GLU A 49 -45.95 -16.68 13.72
C GLU A 49 -44.48 -16.49 14.12
N ALA A 50 -44.02 -15.25 14.32
CA ALA A 50 -42.69 -14.97 14.88
C ALA A 50 -42.57 -13.54 15.42
N VAL A 51 -43.33 -13.17 16.47
CA VAL A 51 -43.17 -11.83 17.09
C VAL A 51 -42.10 -11.82 18.19
N ASP A 52 -41.63 -12.98 18.69
CA ASP A 52 -40.63 -13.03 19.79
C ASP A 52 -39.19 -13.39 19.37
N LYS A 53 -38.95 -13.85 18.14
CA LYS A 53 -37.58 -14.23 17.70
C LYS A 53 -36.82 -13.12 16.98
N GLU A 54 -37.50 -12.27 16.20
CA GLU A 54 -36.84 -11.18 15.44
C GLU A 54 -36.20 -10.13 16.36
N THR A 55 -36.83 -9.81 17.49
CA THR A 55 -36.33 -8.81 18.46
C THR A 55 -34.98 -9.23 19.06
N THR A 56 -34.80 -10.52 19.35
CA THR A 56 -33.55 -11.04 19.96
C THR A 56 -32.36 -11.08 19.00
N VAL A 57 -32.60 -11.31 17.70
CA VAL A 57 -31.52 -11.39 16.69
C VAL A 57 -31.00 -10.00 16.36
N GLU A 58 -31.88 -9.01 16.21
CA GLU A 58 -31.48 -7.63 15.94
C GLU A 58 -30.71 -7.01 17.11
N ASP A 59 -31.13 -7.28 18.35
CA ASP A 59 -30.42 -6.83 19.54
C ASP A 59 -29.03 -7.49 19.65
N ALA A 60 -28.91 -8.79 19.33
CA ALA A 60 -27.63 -9.47 19.27
C ALA A 60 -26.69 -8.87 18.20
N ARG A 61 -27.23 -8.51 17.02
CA ARG A 61 -26.45 -7.85 15.95
C ARG A 61 -25.98 -6.46 16.37
N LYS A 62 -26.83 -5.67 17.02
CA LYS A 62 -26.47 -4.35 17.55
C LYS A 62 -25.40 -4.46 18.64
N ALA A 63 -25.52 -5.43 19.54
CA ALA A 63 -24.51 -5.69 20.56
C ALA A 63 -23.16 -6.10 19.94
N GLU A 64 -23.17 -6.98 18.93
CA GLU A 64 -21.95 -7.36 18.21
C GLU A 64 -21.36 -6.16 17.46
N ALA A 65 -22.17 -5.33 16.79
CA ALA A 65 -21.71 -4.13 16.09
C ALA A 65 -21.09 -3.10 17.03
N ALA A 66 -21.68 -2.89 18.21
CA ALA A 66 -21.14 -2.00 19.24
C ALA A 66 -19.81 -2.50 19.79
N ARG A 67 -19.67 -3.82 19.99
CA ARG A 67 -18.39 -4.45 20.38
C ARG A 67 -17.35 -4.36 19.26
N ASN A 68 -17.77 -4.53 18.01
CA ASN A 68 -16.91 -4.46 16.83
C ASN A 68 -16.90 -3.04 16.24
N SER A 69 -16.77 -2.03 17.09
CA SER A 69 -16.77 -0.62 16.69
C SER A 69 -15.40 -0.19 16.16
N VAL A 70 -15.41 0.48 15.02
CA VAL A 70 -14.22 0.99 14.33
C VAL A 70 -14.35 2.49 14.13
N ALA A 71 -13.36 3.25 14.60
CA ALA A 71 -13.17 4.65 14.22
C ALA A 71 -12.15 4.71 13.08
N LEU A 72 -12.60 5.11 11.89
CA LEU A 72 -11.78 5.26 10.70
C LEU A 72 -11.49 6.75 10.45
N ILE A 73 -10.27 7.16 10.75
CA ILE A 73 -9.81 8.55 10.77
C ILE A 73 -8.87 8.78 9.58
N LEU A 74 -9.37 9.44 8.53
CA LEU A 74 -8.62 9.64 7.29
C LEU A 74 -8.63 11.11 6.88
N PRO A 75 -7.58 11.60 6.18
CA PRO A 75 -7.48 13.00 5.77
C PRO A 75 -8.30 13.25 4.50
N PHE A 76 -9.63 13.31 4.64
CA PHE A 76 -10.49 13.67 3.52
C PHE A 76 -10.38 15.16 3.18
N GLN A 77 -9.95 16.00 4.12
CA GLN A 77 -9.75 17.45 3.94
C GLN A 77 -11.00 18.13 3.37
N LEU A 78 -12.18 17.70 3.85
CA LEU A 78 -13.48 18.19 3.37
C LEU A 78 -13.66 19.67 3.69
N ASP A 79 -12.97 20.17 4.73
CA ASP A 79 -12.89 21.58 5.09
C ASP A 79 -12.25 22.46 4.01
N ARG A 80 -11.53 21.85 3.06
CA ARG A 80 -10.88 22.54 1.93
C ARG A 80 -11.67 22.45 0.63
N ILE A 81 -12.83 21.79 0.63
CA ILE A 81 -13.66 21.65 -0.56
C ILE A 81 -14.69 22.79 -0.60
N SER A 82 -14.70 23.53 -1.71
CA SER A 82 -15.73 24.56 -1.93
C SER A 82 -17.10 23.90 -2.08
N PRO A 83 -18.13 24.32 -1.31
CA PRO A 83 -19.48 23.74 -1.38
C PRO A 83 -20.14 23.83 -2.76
N HIS A 84 -19.68 24.75 -3.61
CA HIS A 84 -20.32 25.09 -4.88
C HIS A 84 -19.52 24.64 -6.11
N THR A 85 -18.25 24.25 -5.93
CA THR A 85 -17.35 23.92 -7.04
C THR A 85 -16.34 22.85 -6.61
N LEU A 86 -16.53 21.63 -7.11
CA LEU A 86 -15.54 20.57 -6.96
C LEU A 86 -14.45 20.72 -8.03
N SER A 87 -13.21 20.94 -7.61
CA SER A 87 -12.05 20.98 -8.50
C SER A 87 -11.35 19.62 -8.57
N LYS A 88 -10.53 19.42 -9.62
CA LYS A 88 -9.67 18.23 -9.74
C LYS A 88 -8.70 18.12 -8.57
N GLU A 89 -8.22 19.26 -8.06
CA GLU A 89 -7.30 19.29 -6.93
C GLU A 89 -7.98 18.80 -5.64
N ASP A 90 -9.26 19.12 -5.44
CA ASP A 90 -10.03 18.62 -4.30
C ASP A 90 -10.18 17.10 -4.32
N VAL A 91 -10.43 16.54 -5.52
CA VAL A 91 -10.48 15.10 -5.73
C VAL A 91 -9.11 14.46 -5.48
N ASN A 92 -8.04 15.04 -6.00
CA ASN A 92 -6.68 14.50 -5.83
C ASN A 92 -6.25 14.47 -4.35
N ARG A 93 -6.53 15.54 -3.59
CA ARG A 93 -6.22 15.61 -2.16
C ARG A 93 -6.90 14.50 -1.37
N SER A 94 -8.16 14.21 -1.70
CA SER A 94 -8.98 13.21 -1.01
C SER A 94 -8.78 11.79 -1.54
N ALA A 95 -8.14 11.60 -2.70
CA ALA A 95 -8.15 10.34 -3.43
C ALA A 95 -7.64 9.15 -2.61
N ILE A 96 -6.51 9.31 -1.92
CA ILE A 96 -5.92 8.25 -1.09
C ILE A 96 -6.87 7.86 0.05
N ALA A 97 -7.46 8.85 0.73
CA ALA A 97 -8.39 8.63 1.83
C ALA A 97 -9.69 7.97 1.34
N LEU A 98 -10.23 8.45 0.21
CA LEU A 98 -11.44 7.90 -0.42
C LEU A 98 -11.22 6.45 -0.87
N ASP A 99 -10.11 6.16 -1.54
CA ASP A 99 -9.80 4.82 -2.01
C ASP A 99 -9.65 3.84 -0.84
N PHE A 100 -8.91 4.23 0.20
CA PHE A 100 -8.75 3.41 1.40
C PHE A 100 -10.10 3.17 2.09
N TYR A 101 -10.92 4.22 2.27
CA TYR A 101 -12.25 4.10 2.85
C TYR A 101 -13.15 3.15 2.06
N GLN A 102 -13.22 3.31 0.74
CA GLN A 102 -14.03 2.48 -0.15
C GLN A 102 -13.58 1.01 -0.08
N GLY A 103 -12.27 0.76 -0.09
CA GLY A 103 -11.71 -0.55 0.16
C GLY A 103 -12.14 -1.12 1.51
N PHE A 104 -11.96 -0.34 2.58
CA PHE A 104 -12.26 -0.74 3.95
C PHE A 104 -13.75 -1.10 4.13
N GLN A 105 -14.65 -0.27 3.59
CA GLN A 105 -16.08 -0.51 3.59
C GLN A 105 -16.42 -1.84 2.88
N LEU A 106 -15.82 -2.12 1.72
CA LEU A 106 -16.02 -3.39 1.01
C LEU A 106 -15.52 -4.60 1.80
N GLY A 107 -14.42 -4.46 2.55
CA GLY A 107 -13.86 -5.53 3.37
C GLY A 107 -14.77 -5.87 4.55
N LEU A 108 -15.30 -4.85 5.25
CA LEU A 108 -16.31 -5.06 6.30
C LEU A 108 -17.62 -5.63 5.74
N ASN A 109 -18.05 -5.17 4.56
CA ASN A 109 -19.24 -5.69 3.90
C ASN A 109 -19.13 -7.19 3.58
N GLU A 110 -17.95 -7.69 3.20
CA GLU A 110 -17.73 -9.12 3.02
C GLU A 110 -17.93 -9.89 4.33
N LEU A 111 -17.43 -9.37 5.44
CA LEU A 111 -17.62 -10.00 6.75
C LEU A 111 -19.08 -9.92 7.21
N ALA A 112 -19.78 -8.82 6.88
CA ALA A 112 -21.20 -8.67 7.17
C ALA A 112 -22.07 -9.67 6.41
N GLN A 113 -21.74 -9.94 5.14
CA GLN A 113 -22.36 -11.01 4.35
C GLN A 113 -22.12 -12.40 4.94
N LYS A 114 -21.07 -12.56 5.77
CA LYS A 114 -20.77 -13.79 6.54
C LYS A 114 -21.41 -13.79 7.93
N GLY A 115 -22.38 -12.91 8.19
CA GLY A 115 -23.16 -12.88 9.42
C GLY A 115 -22.52 -12.13 10.58
N ARG A 116 -21.48 -11.32 10.32
CA ARG A 116 -20.87 -10.45 11.34
C ARG A 116 -21.49 -9.05 11.33
N SER A 117 -21.40 -8.35 12.45
CA SER A 117 -21.89 -6.97 12.56
C SER A 117 -20.78 -6.04 13.04
N PHE A 118 -20.71 -4.84 12.47
CA PHE A 118 -19.69 -3.83 12.75
C PHE A 118 -20.33 -2.44 12.81
N SER A 119 -19.83 -1.58 13.69
CA SER A 119 -20.11 -0.15 13.64
C SER A 119 -18.89 0.58 13.06
N LEU A 120 -19.08 1.37 12.00
CA LEU A 120 -18.00 2.13 11.37
C LEU A 120 -18.28 3.63 11.48
N ASN A 121 -17.48 4.32 12.28
CA ASN A 121 -17.49 5.77 12.38
C ASN A 121 -16.38 6.34 11.50
N VAL A 122 -16.74 7.12 10.48
CA VAL A 122 -15.79 7.72 9.53
C VAL A 122 -15.56 9.19 9.91
N ILE A 123 -14.31 9.55 10.16
CA ILE A 123 -13.94 10.86 10.69
C ILE A 123 -12.86 11.49 9.80
N ASP A 124 -13.05 12.76 9.46
CA ASP A 124 -12.06 13.53 8.69
C ASP A 124 -10.97 14.08 9.61
N SER A 125 -9.72 13.64 9.42
CA SER A 125 -8.56 14.16 10.16
C SER A 125 -8.16 15.57 9.73
N ARG A 126 -8.60 15.99 8.53
CA ARG A 126 -8.31 17.29 7.89
C ARG A 126 -6.83 17.58 7.62
N ASP A 127 -5.94 16.59 7.77
CA ASP A 127 -4.49 16.81 7.77
C ASP A 127 -4.11 17.94 8.76
N ASN A 128 -4.62 17.85 9.98
CA ASN A 128 -4.52 18.90 11.00
C ASN A 128 -4.32 18.35 12.40
N ALA A 129 -3.10 18.43 12.93
CA ALA A 129 -2.75 17.93 14.26
C ALA A 129 -3.61 18.52 15.41
N ILE A 130 -3.98 19.81 15.33
CA ILE A 130 -4.81 20.45 16.37
C ILE A 130 -6.23 19.89 16.33
N HIS A 131 -6.80 19.73 15.13
CA HIS A 131 -8.10 19.09 14.99
C HIS A 131 -8.08 17.66 15.54
N ASN A 132 -7.03 16.90 15.25
CA ASN A 132 -6.89 15.52 15.73
C ASN A 132 -6.76 15.41 17.26
N GLN A 133 -6.35 16.46 17.98
CA GLN A 133 -6.45 16.50 19.44
C GLN A 133 -7.90 16.42 19.92
N SER A 134 -8.83 17.11 19.26
CA SER A 134 -10.25 17.03 19.58
C SER A 134 -10.87 15.71 19.14
N VAL A 135 -10.48 15.19 17.96
CA VAL A 135 -10.95 13.89 17.47
C VAL A 135 -10.55 12.77 18.43
N ALA A 136 -9.33 12.80 18.97
CA ALA A 136 -8.86 11.80 19.95
C ALA A 136 -9.72 11.71 21.23
N LYS A 137 -10.52 12.74 21.52
CA LYS A 137 -11.39 12.84 22.70
C LYS A 137 -12.87 12.69 22.37
N SER A 138 -13.22 12.45 21.10
CA SER A 138 -14.61 12.31 20.69
C SER A 138 -15.20 10.99 21.19
N GLU A 139 -16.53 10.95 21.36
CA GLU A 139 -17.22 9.75 21.84
C GLU A 139 -17.02 8.56 20.90
N GLU A 140 -17.04 8.82 19.59
CA GLU A 140 -16.84 7.80 18.55
C GLU A 140 -15.45 7.15 18.62
N VAL A 141 -14.43 7.89 19.05
CA VAL A 141 -13.08 7.37 19.24
C VAL A 141 -12.92 6.67 20.59
N LEU A 142 -13.47 7.25 21.65
CA LEU A 142 -13.35 6.67 23.00
C LEU A 142 -14.10 5.33 23.12
N SER A 143 -15.21 5.18 22.41
CA SER A 143 -16.02 3.95 22.35
C SER A 143 -15.57 2.95 21.28
N ALA A 144 -14.57 3.29 20.45
CA ALA A 144 -14.09 2.40 19.42
C ALA A 144 -13.26 1.25 20.01
N ALA A 145 -13.54 0.03 19.56
CA ALA A 145 -12.69 -1.13 19.83
C ALA A 145 -11.38 -1.03 19.04
N LEU A 146 -11.44 -0.51 17.80
CA LEU A 146 -10.29 -0.32 16.91
C LEU A 146 -10.28 1.10 16.35
N ILE A 147 -9.10 1.72 16.34
CA ILE A 147 -8.90 3.02 15.70
C ILE A 147 -8.00 2.82 14.49
N VAL A 148 -8.49 3.13 13.29
CA VAL A 148 -7.71 3.09 12.04
C VAL A 148 -7.42 4.53 11.62
N GLY A 149 -6.17 4.94 11.74
CA GLY A 149 -5.69 6.30 11.55
C GLY A 149 -5.36 7.02 12.87
N PRO A 150 -5.00 8.32 12.82
CA PRO A 150 -4.71 9.11 11.62
C PRO A 150 -3.52 8.56 10.82
N VAL A 151 -3.29 9.08 9.61
CA VAL A 151 -2.33 8.49 8.65
C VAL A 151 -0.98 9.20 8.61
N PHE A 152 -0.93 10.50 8.94
CA PHE A 152 0.31 11.28 8.84
C PHE A 152 1.09 11.28 10.16
N PRO A 153 2.44 11.20 10.14
CA PRO A 153 3.25 11.08 11.36
C PRO A 153 2.94 12.13 12.44
N LYS A 154 2.81 13.42 12.06
CA LYS A 154 2.53 14.51 13.01
C LYS A 154 1.16 14.36 13.68
N GLU A 155 0.18 13.88 12.94
CA GLU A 155 -1.17 13.62 13.45
C GLU A 155 -1.18 12.38 14.34
N ILE A 156 -0.48 11.31 13.95
CA ILE A 156 -0.33 10.08 14.75
C ILE A 156 0.20 10.43 16.13
N THR A 157 1.27 11.24 16.22
CA THR A 157 1.82 11.69 17.50
C THR A 157 0.78 12.47 18.31
N THR A 158 0.15 13.47 17.68
CA THR A 158 -0.72 14.41 18.40
C THR A 158 -2.01 13.73 18.88
N PHE A 159 -2.60 12.91 18.01
CA PHE A 159 -3.76 12.06 18.32
C PHE A 159 -3.41 11.07 19.42
N GLY A 160 -2.32 10.32 19.25
CA GLY A 160 -1.87 9.33 20.20
C GLY A 160 -1.60 9.92 21.59
N MET A 161 -0.98 11.10 21.71
CA MET A 161 -0.79 11.75 23.02
C MET A 161 -2.10 12.10 23.74
N HIS A 162 -3.19 12.34 22.99
CA HIS A 162 -4.48 12.77 23.56
C HIS A 162 -5.52 11.67 23.65
N LEU A 163 -5.27 10.51 23.04
CA LEU A 163 -6.12 9.34 23.15
C LEU A 163 -5.99 8.74 24.56
N SER A 164 -7.07 8.79 25.34
CA SER A 164 -7.11 8.25 26.70
C SER A 164 -7.29 6.72 26.73
N ASN A 165 -8.07 6.16 25.78
CA ASN A 165 -8.23 4.72 25.65
C ASN A 165 -7.00 4.09 24.98
N LYS A 166 -6.07 3.58 25.78
CA LYS A 166 -4.86 2.90 25.29
C LYS A 166 -5.03 1.41 24.99
N ASN A 167 -6.21 0.84 25.30
CA ASN A 167 -6.50 -0.57 25.05
C ASN A 167 -6.89 -0.81 23.59
N ALA A 168 -7.52 0.18 22.94
CA ALA A 168 -7.77 0.14 21.51
C ALA A 168 -6.45 0.26 20.74
N LEU A 169 -6.23 -0.63 19.77
CA LEU A 169 -5.11 -0.50 18.85
C LEU A 169 -5.33 0.70 17.94
N GLN A 170 -4.27 1.49 17.76
CA GLN A 170 -4.21 2.57 16.78
C GLN A 170 -3.46 2.05 15.55
N VAL A 171 -4.17 1.82 14.46
CA VAL A 171 -3.61 1.28 13.23
C VAL A 171 -3.22 2.42 12.30
N ASN A 172 -1.94 2.53 11.94
CA ASN A 172 -1.49 3.41 10.87
C ASN A 172 -1.50 2.64 9.53
N PRO A 173 -2.40 3.01 8.60
CA PRO A 173 -2.59 2.25 7.38
C PRO A 173 -1.62 2.57 6.25
N LEU A 174 -0.97 3.75 6.27
CA LEU A 174 -0.26 4.27 5.10
C LEU A 174 1.23 4.51 5.34
N ALA A 175 1.61 5.09 6.48
CA ALA A 175 3.00 5.47 6.71
C ALA A 175 3.84 4.31 7.28
N ALA A 176 5.09 4.21 6.83
CA ALA A 176 6.05 3.19 7.29
C ALA A 176 6.73 3.59 8.62
N THR A 177 5.94 4.07 9.58
CA THR A 177 6.44 4.65 10.84
C THR A 177 6.53 3.60 11.94
N LYS A 178 7.26 3.91 13.02
CA LYS A 178 7.39 3.02 14.18
C LYS A 178 6.89 3.66 15.47
N ALA A 179 6.41 2.88 16.43
CA ALA A 179 5.89 3.43 17.68
C ALA A 179 6.90 4.25 18.47
N ARG A 180 8.20 3.91 18.40
CA ARG A 180 9.28 4.63 19.11
C ARG A 180 9.34 6.10 18.74
N GLU A 181 8.99 6.41 17.49
CA GLU A 181 8.97 7.79 16.99
C GLU A 181 7.88 8.62 17.68
N PHE A 182 6.91 7.97 18.33
CA PHE A 182 5.72 8.60 18.89
C PHE A 182 5.41 8.24 20.35
N ASN A 183 6.11 7.27 20.95
CA ASN A 183 5.84 6.71 22.27
C ASN A 183 4.41 6.11 22.40
N LEU A 184 3.98 5.32 21.41
CA LEU A 184 2.63 4.74 21.32
C LEU A 184 2.68 3.21 21.27
N PRO A 185 2.72 2.50 22.41
CA PRO A 185 2.87 1.04 22.43
C PRO A 185 1.70 0.28 21.78
N ASN A 186 0.52 0.91 21.68
CA ASN A 186 -0.66 0.38 20.99
C ASN A 186 -0.70 0.70 19.48
N LEU A 187 0.35 1.30 18.91
CA LEU A 187 0.44 1.59 17.48
C LEU A 187 0.72 0.32 16.68
N VAL A 188 -0.03 0.14 15.59
CA VAL A 188 0.13 -0.93 14.61
C VAL A 188 0.48 -0.32 13.26
N SER A 189 1.66 -0.63 12.73
CA SER A 189 2.11 -0.14 11.42
C SER A 189 1.91 -1.21 10.36
N LEU A 190 0.99 -0.96 9.42
CA LEU A 190 0.68 -1.90 8.33
C LEU A 190 1.76 -1.96 7.27
N THR A 191 2.31 -0.79 6.91
CA THR A 191 3.38 -0.64 5.93
C THR A 191 4.71 -1.08 6.55
N PRO A 192 5.39 -2.11 6.01
CA PRO A 192 6.70 -2.51 6.48
C PRO A 192 7.70 -1.36 6.41
N SER A 193 8.48 -1.17 7.47
CA SER A 193 9.52 -0.14 7.50
C SER A 193 10.74 -0.53 6.67
N ILE A 194 11.57 0.46 6.32
CA ILE A 194 12.73 0.22 5.45
C ILE A 194 13.70 -0.83 6.03
N ASP A 195 13.85 -0.92 7.35
CA ASP A 195 14.68 -1.95 7.98
C ASP A 195 14.09 -3.36 7.90
N VAL A 196 12.77 -3.52 7.78
CA VAL A 196 12.16 -4.82 7.47
C VAL A 196 12.57 -5.25 6.06
N HIS A 197 12.54 -4.32 5.10
CA HIS A 197 13.04 -4.57 3.74
C HIS A 197 14.53 -4.89 3.73
N THR A 198 15.35 -4.15 4.48
CA THR A 198 16.79 -4.39 4.66
C THR A 198 17.05 -5.80 5.18
N LYS A 199 16.37 -6.20 6.27
CA LYS A 199 16.54 -7.51 6.89
C LYS A 199 16.15 -8.63 5.91
N ALA A 200 14.98 -8.54 5.29
CA ALA A 200 14.52 -9.54 4.34
C ALA A 200 15.46 -9.67 3.14
N MET A 201 15.97 -8.55 2.61
CA MET A 201 16.94 -8.58 1.52
C MET A 201 18.27 -9.19 1.96
N ALA A 202 18.76 -8.88 3.16
CA ALA A 202 19.98 -9.47 3.70
C ALA A 202 19.86 -10.99 3.89
N GLU A 203 18.72 -11.46 4.41
CA GLU A 203 18.40 -12.90 4.50
C GLU A 203 18.36 -13.55 3.11
N ARG A 204 17.77 -12.88 2.12
CA ARG A 204 17.74 -13.37 0.73
C ARG A 204 19.13 -13.48 0.12
N VAL A 205 19.95 -12.44 0.25
CA VAL A 205 21.35 -12.45 -0.24
C VAL A 205 22.15 -13.55 0.44
N GLY A 206 22.00 -13.72 1.75
CA GLY A 206 22.67 -14.78 2.50
C GLY A 206 22.26 -16.20 2.06
N LYS A 207 21.00 -16.38 1.65
CA LYS A 207 20.48 -17.64 1.08
C LYS A 207 20.95 -17.89 -0.36
N ASP A 208 21.07 -16.83 -1.14
CA ASP A 208 21.51 -16.90 -2.53
C ASP A 208 23.03 -17.11 -2.68
N TYR A 209 23.80 -16.76 -1.65
CA TYR A 209 25.25 -16.91 -1.58
C TYR A 209 25.72 -18.36 -1.66
N LYS A 210 26.71 -18.61 -2.51
CA LYS A 210 27.41 -19.89 -2.64
C LYS A 210 28.92 -19.71 -2.40
N THR A 211 29.59 -20.81 -2.02
CA THR A 211 31.06 -20.81 -1.91
C THR A 211 31.69 -20.37 -3.22
N GLY A 212 32.57 -19.37 -3.15
CA GLY A 212 33.21 -18.75 -4.31
C GLY A 212 32.56 -17.43 -4.76
N ASP A 213 31.34 -17.14 -4.31
CA ASP A 213 30.71 -15.83 -4.56
C ASP A 213 31.33 -14.73 -3.68
N VAL A 214 31.15 -13.48 -4.11
CA VAL A 214 31.46 -12.28 -3.32
C VAL A 214 30.20 -11.41 -3.23
N VAL A 215 29.90 -10.90 -2.03
CA VAL A 215 28.86 -9.90 -1.83
C VAL A 215 29.49 -8.52 -1.85
N ILE A 216 29.02 -7.64 -2.72
CA ILE A 216 29.49 -6.25 -2.81
C ILE A 216 28.34 -5.33 -2.41
N ILE A 217 28.51 -4.63 -1.30
CA ILE A 217 27.59 -3.57 -0.86
C ILE A 217 28.03 -2.27 -1.54
N TYR A 218 27.24 -1.80 -2.51
CA TYR A 218 27.43 -0.54 -3.22
C TYR A 218 26.70 0.59 -2.48
N ASN A 219 27.41 1.25 -1.56
CA ASN A 219 26.88 2.25 -0.64
C ASN A 219 27.19 3.68 -1.12
N THR A 220 26.22 4.26 -1.79
CA THR A 220 26.26 5.62 -2.32
C THR A 220 25.82 6.68 -1.29
N SER A 221 25.96 7.96 -1.66
CA SER A 221 25.65 9.10 -0.78
C SER A 221 24.20 9.59 -0.85
N ASP A 222 23.30 8.92 -1.56
CA ASP A 222 21.88 9.27 -1.54
C ASP A 222 21.20 8.79 -0.24
N ASN A 223 20.12 9.47 0.15
CA ASN A 223 19.49 9.22 1.45
C ASN A 223 18.79 7.85 1.52
N ASP A 224 18.04 7.49 0.48
CA ASP A 224 17.30 6.24 0.43
C ASP A 224 18.26 5.04 0.47
N GLY A 225 19.32 5.08 -0.34
CA GLY A 225 20.36 4.06 -0.35
C GLY A 225 21.03 3.88 1.00
N ARG A 226 21.40 4.97 1.68
CA ARG A 226 21.96 4.89 3.04
C ARG A 226 20.97 4.29 4.05
N GLN A 227 19.70 4.66 3.99
CA GLN A 227 18.68 4.14 4.91
C GLN A 227 18.48 2.64 4.70
N PHE A 228 18.40 2.19 3.45
CA PHE A 228 18.24 0.77 3.11
C PHE A 228 19.46 -0.09 3.44
N LEU A 229 20.67 0.45 3.25
CA LEU A 229 21.90 -0.30 3.55
C LEU A 229 22.30 -0.20 5.04
N SER A 230 21.64 0.66 5.82
CA SER A 230 21.87 0.78 7.26
C SER A 230 21.58 -0.54 7.97
N GLY A 231 22.61 -1.14 8.59
CA GLY A 231 22.48 -2.42 9.28
C GLY A 231 22.48 -3.66 8.37
N PHE A 232 22.53 -3.49 7.04
CA PHE A 232 22.46 -4.61 6.08
C PHE A 232 23.55 -5.66 6.33
N LEU A 233 24.80 -5.23 6.53
CA LEU A 233 25.92 -6.15 6.82
C LEU A 233 25.68 -6.98 8.09
N SER A 234 25.11 -6.37 9.13
CA SER A 234 24.80 -7.06 10.39
C SER A 234 23.75 -8.14 10.17
N GLU A 235 22.64 -7.82 9.51
CA GLU A 235 21.59 -8.80 9.18
C GLU A 235 22.10 -9.89 8.24
N LEU A 236 22.93 -9.54 7.26
CA LEU A 236 23.52 -10.51 6.34
C LEU A 236 24.42 -11.50 7.07
N LYS A 237 25.27 -11.02 8.00
CA LYS A 237 26.15 -11.87 8.80
C LYS A 237 25.40 -12.75 9.79
N LYS A 238 24.24 -12.29 10.31
CA LYS A 238 23.32 -13.14 11.10
C LYS A 238 22.73 -14.25 10.24
N ALA A 239 22.31 -13.92 9.01
CA ALA A 239 21.71 -14.90 8.09
C ALA A 239 22.73 -15.92 7.57
N ASN A 240 23.94 -15.48 7.24
CA ASN A 240 25.02 -16.34 6.78
C ASN A 240 26.40 -15.79 7.19
N PRO A 241 27.04 -16.34 8.24
CA PRO A 241 28.32 -15.84 8.73
C PRO A 241 29.48 -15.96 7.72
N SER A 242 29.41 -16.94 6.82
CA SER A 242 30.49 -17.30 5.87
C SER A 242 30.62 -16.36 4.67
N VAL A 243 29.66 -15.47 4.45
CA VAL A 243 29.65 -14.53 3.33
C VAL A 243 30.91 -13.65 3.30
N GLN A 244 31.58 -13.61 2.16
CA GLN A 244 32.64 -12.63 1.91
C GLN A 244 32.01 -11.32 1.46
N VAL A 245 32.18 -10.25 2.25
CA VAL A 245 31.54 -8.95 1.98
C VAL A 245 32.59 -7.89 1.71
N ARG A 246 32.40 -7.16 0.62
CA ARG A 246 33.14 -5.94 0.25
C ARG A 246 32.18 -4.77 0.31
N SER A 247 32.65 -3.62 0.79
CA SER A 247 31.86 -2.39 0.82
C SER A 247 32.58 -1.34 0.00
N VAL A 248 31.87 -0.76 -0.96
CA VAL A 248 32.40 0.23 -1.90
C VAL A 248 31.43 1.40 -1.99
N SER A 249 31.93 2.59 -2.32
CA SER A 249 31.11 3.81 -2.42
C SER A 249 31.25 4.53 -3.75
N SER A 250 31.97 3.96 -4.71
CA SER A 250 32.20 4.55 -6.03
C SER A 250 32.36 3.48 -7.10
N ILE A 251 32.17 3.86 -8.37
CA ILE A 251 32.38 2.95 -9.51
C ILE A 251 33.82 2.44 -9.60
N PRO A 252 34.88 3.26 -9.42
CA PRO A 252 36.25 2.76 -9.40
C PRO A 252 36.47 1.68 -8.34
N GLN A 253 36.02 1.91 -7.09
CA GLN A 253 36.13 0.92 -6.02
C GLN A 253 35.33 -0.34 -6.32
N LEU A 254 34.12 -0.21 -6.89
CA LEU A 254 33.34 -1.36 -7.34
C LEU A 254 34.15 -2.18 -8.35
N ASN A 255 34.78 -1.54 -9.32
CA ASN A 255 35.55 -2.23 -10.36
C ASN A 255 36.80 -2.94 -9.82
N GLU A 256 37.38 -2.47 -8.72
CA GLU A 256 38.52 -3.12 -8.04
C GLU A 256 38.11 -4.37 -7.25
N GLU A 257 36.85 -4.45 -6.78
CA GLU A 257 36.36 -5.53 -5.91
C GLU A 257 35.53 -6.60 -6.65
N ILE A 258 35.22 -6.39 -7.94
CA ILE A 258 34.55 -7.41 -8.76
C ILE A 258 35.50 -8.60 -8.97
N SER A 259 34.97 -9.82 -8.78
CA SER A 259 35.68 -11.08 -8.96
C SER A 259 35.38 -11.70 -10.32
N LEU A 260 36.42 -12.25 -10.97
CA LEU A 260 36.30 -13.12 -12.16
C LEU A 260 35.83 -14.54 -11.83
N THR A 261 35.82 -14.91 -10.54
CA THR A 261 35.41 -16.24 -10.07
C THR A 261 34.14 -16.13 -9.23
N GLY A 262 33.24 -17.10 -9.40
CA GLY A 262 31.94 -17.08 -8.74
C GLY A 262 31.03 -15.94 -9.23
N THR A 263 29.95 -15.70 -8.48
CA THR A 263 28.99 -14.63 -8.77
C THR A 263 29.28 -13.41 -7.89
N ASN A 264 29.23 -12.23 -8.51
CA ASN A 264 29.24 -10.94 -7.81
C ASN A 264 27.80 -10.59 -7.42
N LEU A 265 27.47 -10.81 -6.14
CA LEU A 265 26.17 -10.47 -5.56
C LEU A 265 26.20 -9.00 -5.12
N ILE A 266 25.69 -8.12 -5.97
CA ILE A 266 25.77 -6.68 -5.76
C ILE A 266 24.48 -6.19 -5.09
N VAL A 267 24.62 -5.57 -3.92
CA VAL A 267 23.51 -4.92 -3.20
C VAL A 267 23.66 -3.41 -3.37
N ALA A 268 22.68 -2.79 -4.03
CA ALA A 268 22.70 -1.35 -4.31
C ALA A 268 21.40 -0.70 -3.84
N GLY A 269 21.53 0.33 -3.01
CA GLY A 269 20.39 1.05 -2.43
C GLY A 269 19.99 2.32 -3.17
N THR A 270 20.82 2.83 -4.09
CA THR A 270 20.62 4.17 -4.68
C THR A 270 19.28 4.31 -5.39
N THR A 271 18.57 5.40 -5.11
CA THR A 271 17.41 5.85 -5.90
C THR A 271 17.73 7.11 -6.73
N ASP A 272 18.92 7.69 -6.56
CA ASP A 272 19.37 8.81 -7.39
C ASP A 272 19.56 8.37 -8.85
N ARG A 273 18.93 9.11 -9.76
CA ARG A 273 18.87 8.75 -11.19
C ARG A 273 20.26 8.72 -11.84
N PHE A 274 21.15 9.62 -11.46
CA PHE A 274 22.49 9.70 -12.05
C PHE A 274 23.37 8.56 -11.55
N GLN A 275 23.37 8.31 -10.25
CA GLN A 275 24.12 7.22 -9.63
C GLN A 275 23.63 5.86 -10.11
N LEU A 276 22.30 5.67 -10.19
CA LEU A 276 21.70 4.44 -10.69
C LEU A 276 22.04 4.19 -12.16
N ARG A 277 22.02 5.24 -13.00
CA ARG A 277 22.46 5.14 -14.39
C ARG A 277 23.94 4.76 -14.50
N SER A 278 24.81 5.44 -13.77
CA SER A 278 26.24 5.14 -13.75
C SER A 278 26.51 3.71 -13.27
N PHE A 279 25.77 3.25 -12.27
CA PHE A 279 25.84 1.90 -11.74
C PHE A 279 25.47 0.85 -12.78
N VAL A 280 24.26 0.94 -13.37
CA VAL A 280 23.79 -0.06 -14.33
C VAL A 280 24.68 -0.06 -15.58
N SER A 281 24.97 1.11 -16.16
CA SER A 281 25.84 1.19 -17.36
C SER A 281 27.24 0.64 -17.11
N ASN A 282 27.80 0.80 -15.91
CA ASN A 282 29.08 0.18 -15.56
C ASN A 282 29.00 -1.35 -15.51
N LEU A 283 27.93 -1.93 -14.96
CA LEU A 283 27.74 -3.38 -14.96
C LEU A 283 27.55 -3.94 -16.38
N GLU A 284 26.82 -3.24 -17.25
CA GLU A 284 26.67 -3.62 -18.66
C GLU A 284 28.00 -3.59 -19.41
N ALA A 285 28.82 -2.56 -19.18
CA ALA A 285 30.16 -2.48 -19.73
C ALA A 285 31.04 -3.64 -19.22
N LYS A 286 31.11 -3.85 -17.90
CA LYS A 286 31.93 -4.91 -17.30
C LYS A 286 31.52 -6.29 -17.78
N SER A 287 30.22 -6.60 -17.79
CA SER A 287 29.71 -7.88 -18.30
C SER A 287 29.90 -8.08 -19.81
N SER A 288 30.40 -7.07 -20.54
CA SER A 288 30.79 -7.17 -21.95
C SER A 288 32.31 -7.28 -22.15
N GLU A 289 33.10 -6.86 -21.15
CA GLU A 289 34.56 -6.93 -21.17
C GLU A 289 35.07 -8.35 -20.90
N GLU A 290 34.50 -9.02 -19.89
CA GLU A 290 34.94 -10.32 -19.40
C GLU A 290 33.74 -11.18 -18.94
N PHE A 291 33.99 -12.42 -18.53
CA PHE A 291 32.97 -13.36 -18.03
C PHE A 291 32.47 -13.05 -16.60
N TYR A 292 32.34 -11.78 -16.22
CA TYR A 292 31.80 -11.40 -14.92
C TYR A 292 30.34 -11.83 -14.78
N MET A 293 30.05 -12.62 -13.75
CA MET A 293 28.68 -12.99 -13.39
C MET A 293 28.15 -12.02 -12.33
N PHE A 294 27.03 -11.37 -12.61
CA PHE A 294 26.39 -10.42 -11.69
C PHE A 294 25.01 -10.93 -11.25
N ARG A 295 24.68 -10.62 -9.99
CA ARG A 295 23.31 -10.65 -9.51
C ARG A 295 23.03 -9.42 -8.66
N VAL A 296 21.95 -8.71 -8.97
CA VAL A 296 21.66 -7.40 -8.36
C VAL A 296 20.49 -7.48 -7.38
N TYR A 297 20.67 -6.83 -6.23
CA TYR A 297 19.66 -6.69 -5.19
C TYR A 297 19.44 -5.20 -4.92
N GLY A 298 18.22 -4.73 -5.12
CA GLY A 298 17.88 -3.31 -5.20
C GLY A 298 17.01 -2.81 -4.06
N HIS A 299 16.91 -1.48 -3.98
CA HIS A 299 15.97 -0.78 -3.12
C HIS A 299 14.50 -1.07 -3.51
N PRO A 300 13.55 -1.18 -2.56
CA PRO A 300 12.12 -1.37 -2.88
C PRO A 300 11.55 -0.36 -3.88
N LEU A 301 12.02 0.90 -3.83
CA LEU A 301 11.57 1.98 -4.73
C LEU A 301 11.97 1.79 -6.19
N TRP A 302 12.86 0.85 -6.51
CA TRP A 302 13.18 0.51 -7.90
C TRP A 302 11.95 -0.02 -8.68
N ASP A 303 10.91 -0.48 -7.98
CA ASP A 303 9.59 -0.82 -8.58
C ASP A 303 8.95 0.36 -9.34
N ARG A 304 9.35 1.60 -9.03
CA ARG A 304 8.85 2.84 -9.63
C ARG A 304 9.76 3.40 -10.73
N ILE A 305 10.89 2.75 -10.98
CA ILE A 305 11.91 3.21 -11.92
C ILE A 305 11.81 2.38 -13.18
N ASP A 306 11.83 3.06 -14.33
CA ASP A 306 11.90 2.40 -15.63
C ASP A 306 13.35 2.01 -15.94
N PHE A 307 13.61 0.71 -15.97
CA PHE A 307 14.90 0.13 -16.36
C PHE A 307 14.90 -0.40 -17.80
N SER A 308 13.83 -0.21 -18.58
CA SER A 308 13.73 -0.74 -19.95
C SER A 308 14.78 -0.16 -20.90
N ILE A 309 15.37 0.98 -20.55
CA ILE A 309 16.49 1.60 -21.27
C ILE A 309 17.81 0.83 -21.14
N TYR A 310 17.92 -0.10 -20.20
CA TYR A 310 19.13 -0.89 -19.94
C TYR A 310 18.90 -2.32 -20.43
N GLU A 311 19.36 -2.60 -21.65
CA GLU A 311 19.07 -3.84 -22.37
C GLU A 311 19.50 -5.10 -21.59
N ARG A 312 20.59 -5.02 -20.83
CA ARG A 312 21.16 -6.16 -20.11
C ARG A 312 20.80 -6.18 -18.63
N PHE A 313 20.02 -5.22 -18.15
CA PHE A 313 19.63 -5.19 -16.74
C PHE A 313 18.91 -6.47 -16.30
N VAL A 314 18.11 -7.08 -17.19
CA VAL A 314 17.44 -8.37 -16.94
C VAL A 314 18.42 -9.53 -16.73
N ASP A 315 19.60 -9.50 -17.36
CA ASP A 315 20.62 -10.55 -17.24
C ASP A 315 21.17 -10.64 -15.81
N PHE A 316 21.18 -9.50 -15.10
CA PHE A 316 21.64 -9.41 -13.71
C PHE A 316 20.63 -9.95 -12.69
N ARG A 317 19.51 -10.51 -13.17
CA ARG A 317 18.38 -11.02 -12.37
C ARG A 317 18.05 -10.13 -11.16
N PRO A 318 17.76 -8.83 -11.37
CA PRO A 318 17.51 -7.89 -10.29
C PRO A 318 16.36 -8.35 -9.41
N VAL A 319 16.56 -8.31 -8.09
CA VAL A 319 15.53 -8.63 -7.09
C VAL A 319 15.32 -7.43 -6.18
N ILE A 320 14.07 -7.11 -5.90
CA ILE A 320 13.66 -6.12 -4.90
C ILE A 320 12.69 -6.75 -3.92
N THR A 321 12.61 -6.18 -2.73
CA THR A 321 11.49 -6.45 -1.81
C THR A 321 10.30 -5.55 -2.14
N SER A 322 9.08 -5.99 -1.87
CA SER A 322 7.85 -5.23 -2.06
C SER A 322 6.91 -5.40 -0.86
N GLU A 323 6.16 -4.36 -0.51
CA GLU A 323 5.06 -4.45 0.46
C GLU A 323 3.82 -5.16 -0.12
N SER A 324 3.76 -5.27 -1.46
CA SER A 324 2.61 -5.82 -2.18
C SER A 324 2.90 -7.24 -2.64
N HIS A 325 1.89 -8.10 -2.53
CA HIS A 325 1.81 -9.37 -3.25
C HIS A 325 0.65 -9.42 -4.25
N LEU A 326 0.15 -8.28 -4.69
CA LEU A 326 -1.02 -8.20 -5.58
C LEU A 326 -0.81 -8.96 -6.91
N LYS A 327 -1.59 -10.02 -7.10
CA LYS A 327 -1.61 -10.83 -8.33
C LYS A 327 -2.89 -10.54 -9.11
N SER A 328 -2.81 -9.60 -10.05
CA SER A 328 -3.95 -9.09 -10.84
C SER A 328 -4.71 -10.16 -11.65
N TRP A 329 -4.10 -11.30 -11.91
CA TRP A 329 -4.71 -12.40 -12.66
C TRP A 329 -5.56 -13.35 -11.80
N THR A 330 -5.42 -13.31 -10.48
CA THR A 330 -6.19 -14.17 -9.55
C THR A 330 -7.68 -13.86 -9.62
N ARG A 331 -8.51 -14.86 -9.35
CA ARG A 331 -9.97 -14.73 -9.41
C ARG A 331 -10.46 -13.73 -8.36
N GLU A 332 -9.95 -13.82 -7.15
CA GLU A 332 -10.32 -12.99 -6.01
C GLU A 332 -9.98 -11.51 -6.28
N THR A 333 -8.84 -11.22 -6.90
CA THR A 333 -8.46 -9.85 -7.29
C THR A 333 -9.36 -9.30 -8.38
N LYS A 334 -9.72 -10.12 -9.38
CA LYS A 334 -10.65 -9.73 -10.45
C LYS A 334 -12.06 -9.46 -9.91
N GLU A 335 -12.57 -10.33 -9.04
CA GLU A 335 -13.87 -10.16 -8.39
C GLU A 335 -13.91 -8.86 -7.57
N PHE A 336 -12.87 -8.56 -6.79
CA PHE A 336 -12.77 -7.28 -6.08
C PHE A 336 -12.74 -6.10 -7.05
N LYS A 337 -11.91 -6.17 -8.10
CA LYS A 337 -11.77 -5.09 -9.09
C LYS A 337 -13.10 -4.80 -9.78
N ASP A 338 -13.80 -5.83 -10.24
CA ASP A 338 -15.08 -5.70 -10.93
C ASP A 338 -16.15 -5.12 -10.00
N LYS A 339 -16.20 -5.59 -8.75
CA LYS A 339 -17.10 -5.05 -7.73
C LYS A 339 -16.80 -3.58 -7.44
N TYR A 340 -15.54 -3.22 -7.23
CA TYR A 340 -15.11 -1.84 -6.97
C TYR A 340 -15.50 -0.92 -8.14
N TYR A 341 -15.20 -1.35 -9.37
CA TYR A 341 -15.55 -0.60 -10.57
C TYR A 341 -17.06 -0.44 -10.73
N SER A 342 -17.85 -1.49 -10.45
CA SER A 342 -19.31 -1.43 -10.55
C SER A 342 -19.94 -0.43 -9.58
N LEU A 343 -19.36 -0.25 -8.40
CA LEU A 343 -19.88 0.63 -7.34
C LEU A 343 -19.40 2.07 -7.48
N TYR A 344 -18.13 2.27 -7.85
CA TYR A 344 -17.49 3.59 -7.81
C TYR A 344 -17.15 4.14 -9.21
N ASN A 345 -17.34 3.34 -10.26
CA ASN A 345 -17.07 3.70 -11.66
C ASN A 345 -15.63 4.19 -11.90
N VAL A 346 -14.69 3.67 -11.10
CA VAL A 346 -13.25 3.90 -11.18
C VAL A 346 -12.52 2.59 -10.88
N ASN A 347 -11.32 2.39 -11.44
CA ASN A 347 -10.52 1.23 -11.08
C ASN A 347 -9.97 1.38 -9.64
N PRO A 348 -9.84 0.29 -8.87
CA PRO A 348 -9.22 0.35 -7.56
C PRO A 348 -7.74 0.75 -7.67
N SER A 349 -7.28 1.56 -6.72
CA SER A 349 -5.86 1.83 -6.50
C SER A 349 -5.28 0.86 -5.47
N ASP A 350 -3.96 0.90 -5.28
CA ASP A 350 -3.29 0.15 -4.21
C ASP A 350 -3.91 0.46 -2.83
N TYR A 351 -4.36 1.69 -2.60
CA TYR A 351 -5.00 2.09 -1.34
C TYR A 351 -6.38 1.45 -1.16
N SER A 352 -7.12 1.22 -2.25
CA SER A 352 -8.37 0.47 -2.24
C SER A 352 -8.14 -0.97 -1.76
N TYR A 353 -7.10 -1.64 -2.28
CA TYR A 353 -6.77 -3.00 -1.83
C TYR A 353 -6.26 -3.02 -0.38
N LYS A 354 -5.41 -2.06 0.01
CA LYS A 354 -4.93 -1.92 1.40
C LYS A 354 -6.09 -1.73 2.38
N GLY A 355 -7.06 -0.89 2.05
CA GLY A 355 -8.26 -0.68 2.87
C GLY A 355 -9.07 -1.97 3.02
N TYR A 356 -9.29 -2.67 1.92
CA TYR A 356 -10.03 -3.94 1.89
C TYR A 356 -9.35 -5.02 2.75
N ASP A 357 -8.04 -5.18 2.61
CA ASP A 357 -7.27 -6.15 3.37
C ASP A 357 -7.21 -5.80 4.86
N ALA A 358 -7.02 -4.52 5.21
CA ALA A 358 -7.04 -4.05 6.59
C ALA A 358 -8.40 -4.35 7.26
N ALA A 359 -9.51 -4.02 6.59
CA ALA A 359 -10.85 -4.31 7.11
C ALA A 359 -11.09 -5.80 7.32
N ARG A 360 -10.66 -6.65 6.38
CA ARG A 360 -10.80 -8.10 6.51
C ARG A 360 -9.96 -8.65 7.65
N TYR A 361 -8.74 -8.16 7.83
CA TYR A 361 -7.87 -8.60 8.91
C TYR A 361 -8.42 -8.20 10.28
N PHE A 362 -8.57 -6.90 10.53
CA PHE A 362 -8.99 -6.43 11.85
C PHE A 362 -10.46 -6.74 12.13
N GLY A 363 -11.33 -6.70 11.13
CA GLY A 363 -12.72 -7.10 11.27
C GLY A 363 -12.87 -8.57 11.67
N ASN A 364 -12.05 -9.47 11.12
CA ASN A 364 -12.02 -10.87 11.57
C ASN A 364 -11.49 -11.01 13.00
N LEU A 365 -10.45 -10.26 13.38
CA LEU A 365 -9.93 -10.27 14.75
C LEU A 365 -11.01 -9.83 15.74
N LEU A 366 -11.69 -8.71 15.50
CA LEU A 366 -12.78 -8.21 16.32
C LEU A 366 -13.93 -9.23 16.41
N ALA A 367 -14.40 -9.73 15.26
CA ALA A 367 -15.51 -10.67 15.22
C ALA A 367 -15.23 -12.02 15.90
N LYS A 368 -13.97 -12.49 15.88
CA LYS A 368 -13.54 -13.77 16.44
C LYS A 368 -13.19 -13.67 17.93
N TYR A 369 -12.57 -12.57 18.36
CA TYR A 369 -11.97 -12.45 19.68
C TYR A 369 -12.58 -11.38 20.58
N GLY A 370 -13.45 -10.51 20.05
CA GLY A 370 -14.04 -9.41 20.80
C GLY A 370 -12.97 -8.53 21.46
N ASP A 371 -13.12 -8.25 22.74
CA ASP A 371 -12.23 -7.35 23.50
C ASP A 371 -10.77 -7.85 23.56
N ASN A 372 -10.54 -9.16 23.39
CA ASN A 372 -9.21 -9.77 23.42
C ASN A 372 -8.49 -9.74 22.07
N TYR A 373 -9.05 -9.09 21.03
CA TYR A 373 -8.51 -9.13 19.67
C TYR A 373 -7.04 -8.69 19.57
N SER A 374 -6.61 -7.75 20.41
CA SER A 374 -5.26 -7.21 20.41
C SER A 374 -4.20 -8.24 20.79
N GLU A 375 -4.55 -9.24 21.62
CA GLU A 375 -3.66 -10.34 22.01
C GLU A 375 -3.43 -11.37 20.89
N HIS A 376 -4.21 -11.29 19.82
CA HIS A 376 -4.18 -12.23 18.71
C HIS A 376 -3.51 -11.66 17.45
N ILE A 377 -3.17 -10.37 17.43
CA ILE A 377 -2.56 -9.71 16.27
C ILE A 377 -1.21 -10.31 15.88
N THR A 378 -0.43 -10.83 16.82
CA THR A 378 0.87 -11.49 16.55
C THR A 378 0.73 -12.99 16.28
N LYS A 379 -0.45 -13.56 16.51
CA LYS A 379 -0.74 -15.00 16.38
C LYS A 379 -1.40 -15.34 15.04
N GLU A 380 -2.22 -14.43 14.53
CA GLU A 380 -2.96 -14.59 13.28
C GLU A 380 -2.17 -13.98 12.12
N LYS A 381 -1.73 -14.83 11.19
CA LYS A 381 -1.20 -14.37 9.90
C LYS A 381 -2.35 -14.13 8.94
N PHE A 382 -2.18 -13.16 8.05
CA PHE A 382 -3.19 -12.86 7.03
C PHE A 382 -2.53 -12.63 5.68
N GLU A 383 -3.07 -13.29 4.65
CA GLU A 383 -2.73 -13.07 3.25
C GLU A 383 -3.94 -12.47 2.55
N GLY A 384 -3.87 -11.17 2.30
CA GLY A 384 -4.90 -10.41 1.59
C GLY A 384 -4.80 -10.50 0.08
N LEU A 385 -5.42 -9.56 -0.62
CA LEU A 385 -5.21 -9.39 -2.06
C LEU A 385 -3.88 -8.69 -2.35
N PHE A 386 -3.57 -7.65 -1.57
CA PHE A 386 -2.39 -6.81 -1.72
C PHE A 386 -1.42 -6.98 -0.55
N SER A 387 -1.92 -6.98 0.68
CA SER A 387 -1.11 -6.97 1.89
C SER A 387 -1.02 -8.35 2.52
N THR A 388 0.20 -8.76 2.89
CA THR A 388 0.40 -9.82 3.89
C THR A 388 0.62 -9.14 5.24
N TYR A 389 0.00 -9.67 6.30
CA TYR A 389 0.23 -9.23 7.66
C TYR A 389 0.84 -10.35 8.49
N ALA A 390 2.03 -10.06 9.03
CA ALA A 390 2.72 -10.87 10.03
C ALA A 390 3.35 -9.95 11.07
N PHE A 391 2.61 -9.67 12.14
CA PHE A 391 3.03 -8.71 13.15
C PHE A 391 3.94 -9.34 14.20
N ASN A 392 4.98 -8.59 14.56
CA ASN A 392 5.69 -8.80 15.82
C ASN A 392 5.44 -7.59 16.73
N TYR A 393 5.45 -7.83 18.03
CA TYR A 393 5.40 -6.78 19.03
C TYR A 393 6.81 -6.50 19.57
N ASN A 394 7.12 -5.23 19.75
CA ASN A 394 8.26 -4.78 20.54
C ASN A 394 7.86 -3.57 21.37
N GLU A 395 8.23 -3.55 22.65
CA GLU A 395 7.88 -2.44 23.56
C GLU A 395 8.30 -1.07 23.01
N ALA A 396 9.45 -0.98 22.35
CA ALA A 396 9.92 0.27 21.76
C ALA A 396 9.17 0.61 20.47
N TRP A 397 8.82 -0.38 19.64
CA TRP A 397 8.39 -0.14 18.27
C TRP A 397 6.91 -0.42 17.97
N GLY A 398 6.14 -0.91 18.96
CA GLY A 398 4.74 -1.29 18.80
C GLY A 398 4.60 -2.56 17.97
N PHE A 399 3.48 -2.69 17.27
CA PHE A 399 3.25 -3.78 16.32
C PHE A 399 3.74 -3.40 14.94
N ILE A 400 4.75 -4.11 14.43
CA ILE A 400 5.31 -3.88 13.09
C ILE A 400 4.97 -5.07 12.20
N ASN A 401 4.43 -4.80 11.02
CA ASN A 401 4.29 -5.79 9.97
C ASN A 401 5.68 -6.17 9.41
N ASN A 402 6.06 -7.45 9.55
CA ASN A 402 7.32 -7.97 9.04
C ASN A 402 7.18 -8.69 7.69
N ALA A 403 5.99 -8.72 7.11
CA ALA A 403 5.76 -9.40 5.85
C ALA A 403 6.18 -8.52 4.67
N VAL A 404 7.10 -9.02 3.86
CA VAL A 404 7.47 -8.45 2.56
C VAL A 404 7.53 -9.56 1.52
N SER A 405 7.18 -9.22 0.30
CA SER A 405 7.34 -10.08 -0.88
C SER A 405 8.64 -9.77 -1.61
N PHE A 406 9.04 -10.66 -2.52
CA PHE A 406 10.13 -10.40 -3.46
C PHE A 406 9.59 -10.31 -4.88
N LYS A 407 10.03 -9.29 -5.61
CA LYS A 407 9.81 -9.17 -7.05
C LYS A 407 11.13 -9.34 -7.78
N SER A 408 11.09 -10.01 -8.93
CA SER A 408 12.22 -10.10 -9.84
C SER A 408 11.93 -9.27 -11.08
N TYR A 409 12.95 -8.64 -11.65
CA TYR A 409 12.80 -7.92 -12.91
C TYR A 409 12.64 -8.91 -14.06
N GLN A 410 11.51 -8.84 -14.78
CA GLN A 410 11.19 -9.70 -15.92
C GLN A 410 10.57 -8.87 -17.04
N GLY A 411 11.07 -9.04 -18.26
CA GLY A 411 10.69 -8.21 -19.40
C GLY A 411 11.14 -6.76 -19.18
N SER A 412 10.22 -5.90 -18.76
CA SER A 412 10.46 -4.46 -18.55
C SER A 412 10.04 -3.94 -17.16
N SER A 413 9.67 -4.83 -16.22
CA SER A 413 9.21 -4.42 -14.90
C SER A 413 9.50 -5.45 -13.82
N PHE A 414 9.42 -5.04 -12.55
CA PHE A 414 9.49 -5.93 -11.41
C PHE A 414 8.16 -6.67 -11.21
N GLN A 415 8.21 -7.99 -11.20
CA GLN A 415 7.04 -8.86 -11.09
C GLN A 415 7.19 -9.83 -9.92
N LEU A 416 6.07 -10.19 -9.30
CA LEU A 416 6.05 -11.22 -8.27
C LEU A 416 6.41 -12.56 -8.89
N ASN A 417 7.25 -13.34 -8.20
CA ASN A 417 7.61 -14.68 -8.62
C ASN A 417 6.47 -15.69 -8.47
#